data_AF-A0A4Q4WCY9-F1
#
_entry.id   AF-A0A4Q4WCY9-F1
#
_cell.length_a   1.000
_cell.length_b   1.000
_cell.length_c   1.000
_cell.angle_alpha   90.00
_cell.angle_beta   90.00
_cell.angle_gamma   90.00
#
_symmetry.space_group_name_H-M   'P 1'
#
loop_
_entity.id
_entity.type
_entity.pdbx_description
1 polymer ?
#
loop_
_entity_poly.entity_id
_entity_poly.type
_entity_poly.pdbx_seq_one_letter_code
_entity_poly.pdbx_strand_id
1 'polypeptide(L)'
;MSSQKSYEQYHLLGPDEEATRESPPHGNEKDFEPIRPGTRPQWRKLAAALIASLCLAVSFFCGLKLGGSKTSEAVSPYLKLGYTQSSQLWWNTEYSDEEASRSELDKLWDASIPWESGIIALDNEEARAMDLPDLRVETMCTADDTLRYVPLNSVHGYRPGDGQPRKCRDWGKVQEFVEAHDPCYRYLNPGDKELSNLERFKFCPRDSQYLPKIRKYFGYGDDWMPEPQEGPRELDW
;
A
#
# COMPACT_ATOMS: atom_id res chain seq x y z
N MET A 1 -15.82 -39.86 -19.56
CA MET A 1 -16.40 -38.59 -20.04
C MET A 1 -15.31 -37.53 -19.94
N SER A 2 -14.73 -37.15 -21.08
CA SER A 2 -13.62 -36.21 -21.19
C SER A 2 -14.17 -34.78 -21.30
N SER A 3 -13.70 -33.87 -20.45
CA SER A 3 -14.08 -32.45 -20.51
C SER A 3 -12.85 -31.63 -20.88
N GLN A 4 -12.68 -31.37 -22.18
CA GLN A 4 -11.76 -30.35 -22.69
C GLN A 4 -12.28 -28.97 -22.30
N LYS A 5 -11.52 -28.22 -21.50
CA LYS A 5 -11.72 -26.78 -21.34
C LYS A 5 -10.82 -26.05 -22.35
N SER A 6 -11.49 -25.32 -23.25
CA SER A 6 -10.92 -24.36 -24.17
C SER A 6 -10.26 -23.22 -23.40
N TYR A 7 -9.01 -22.89 -23.76
CA TYR A 7 -8.36 -21.66 -23.32
C TYR A 7 -8.60 -20.59 -24.38
N GLU A 8 -9.23 -19.49 -23.96
CA GLU A 8 -9.33 -18.27 -24.78
C GLU A 8 -7.95 -17.62 -24.91
N GLN A 9 -7.62 -17.26 -26.14
CA GLN A 9 -6.38 -16.65 -26.56
C GLN A 9 -6.51 -15.12 -26.45
N TYR A 10 -5.82 -14.51 -25.50
CA TYR A 10 -5.80 -13.06 -25.34
C TYR A 10 -4.99 -12.39 -26.47
N HIS A 11 -5.62 -11.46 -27.18
CA HIS A 11 -5.00 -10.59 -28.17
C HIS A 11 -4.34 -9.39 -27.49
N LEU A 12 -3.02 -9.24 -27.65
CA LEU A 12 -2.28 -8.01 -27.34
C LEU A 12 -2.61 -6.95 -28.40
N LEU A 13 -3.01 -5.76 -27.95
CA LEU A 13 -3.22 -4.58 -28.81
C LEU A 13 -1.86 -4.13 -29.35
N GLY A 14 -1.68 -4.25 -30.67
CA GLY A 14 -0.54 -3.68 -31.39
C GLY A 14 -0.70 -2.16 -31.57
N PRO A 15 0.39 -1.39 -31.59
CA PRO A 15 0.34 0.05 -31.78
C PRO A 15 0.58 0.40 -33.24
N ASP A 16 -0.46 0.43 -34.07
CA ASP A 16 -0.37 1.01 -35.41
C ASP A 16 -1.65 1.80 -35.68
N GLU A 17 -1.54 3.12 -35.80
CA GLU A 17 -2.17 3.83 -36.90
C GLU A 17 -1.50 5.20 -37.12
N GLU A 18 -0.52 5.13 -38.01
CA GLU A 18 0.13 6.21 -38.71
C GLU A 18 -0.91 6.83 -39.68
N ALA A 19 -1.42 8.01 -39.35
CA ALA A 19 -2.36 8.73 -40.20
C ALA A 19 -1.62 9.52 -41.29
N THR A 20 -1.28 8.83 -42.37
CA THR A 20 -0.97 9.40 -43.68
C THR A 20 -2.21 10.11 -44.22
N ARG A 21 -2.14 11.42 -44.48
CA ARG A 21 -3.22 12.15 -45.18
C ARG A 21 -2.70 12.69 -46.50
N GLU A 22 -3.27 12.13 -47.56
CA GLU A 22 -3.10 12.46 -48.97
C GLU A 22 -3.62 13.87 -49.30
N SER A 23 -2.93 14.52 -50.23
CA SER A 23 -3.33 15.75 -50.95
C SER A 23 -4.28 15.42 -52.11
N PRO A 24 -5.20 16.33 -52.49
CA PRO A 24 -5.35 16.67 -53.92
C PRO A 24 -5.82 18.14 -54.15
N PRO A 25 -6.10 18.59 -55.39
CA PRO A 25 -5.15 18.93 -56.45
C PRO A 25 -5.25 20.43 -56.86
N HIS A 26 -4.34 20.82 -57.76
CA HIS A 26 -4.24 22.11 -58.44
C HIS A 26 -5.57 22.63 -59.03
N GLY A 27 -5.85 23.93 -58.79
CA GLY A 27 -6.77 24.76 -59.57
C GLY A 27 -6.16 26.14 -59.79
N ASN A 28 -6.03 26.53 -61.06
CA ASN A 28 -5.40 27.78 -61.53
C ASN A 28 -6.31 29.02 -61.36
N GLU A 29 -5.65 30.11 -60.94
CA GLU A 29 -5.66 31.44 -61.59
C GLU A 29 -6.97 32.24 -61.67
N LYS A 30 -7.04 33.35 -60.89
CA LYS A 30 -7.42 34.68 -61.40
C LYS A 30 -6.71 35.78 -60.62
N ASP A 31 -6.01 36.62 -61.38
CA ASP A 31 -5.38 37.87 -60.96
C ASP A 31 -6.38 38.85 -60.33
N PHE A 32 -5.99 39.41 -59.18
CA PHE A 32 -6.48 40.69 -58.70
C PHE A 32 -5.29 41.47 -58.12
N GLU A 33 -5.08 42.66 -58.69
CA GLU A 33 -4.01 43.58 -58.30
C GLU A 33 -4.07 44.02 -56.84
N PRO A 34 -2.91 44.26 -56.19
CA PRO A 34 -2.86 44.59 -54.77
C PRO A 34 -3.06 46.10 -54.52
N ILE A 35 -4.05 46.43 -53.70
CA ILE A 35 -4.09 47.70 -52.96
C ILE A 35 -2.94 47.67 -51.94
N ARG A 36 -1.94 48.55 -52.11
CA ARG A 36 -0.79 48.70 -51.21
C ARG A 36 -1.26 49.00 -49.78
N PRO A 37 -1.06 48.11 -48.79
CA PRO A 37 -1.19 48.48 -47.40
C PRO A 37 0.11 49.15 -46.96
N GLY A 38 0.02 50.38 -46.44
CA GLY A 38 1.14 51.08 -45.83
C GLY A 38 1.89 50.16 -44.86
N THR A 39 3.20 50.12 -44.99
CA THR A 39 4.14 49.34 -44.19
C THR A 39 4.06 49.75 -42.72
N ARG A 40 3.08 49.20 -41.99
CA ARG A 40 3.09 49.22 -40.53
C ARG A 40 4.31 48.42 -40.05
N PRO A 41 5.05 48.93 -39.03
CA PRO A 41 6.36 48.41 -38.68
C PRO A 41 6.27 46.95 -38.26
N GLN A 42 6.95 46.10 -39.05
CA GLN A 42 7.08 44.65 -38.91
C GLN A 42 7.50 44.22 -37.50
N TRP A 43 8.19 45.12 -36.78
CA TRP A 43 8.53 45.03 -35.35
C TRP A 43 7.35 44.65 -34.46
N ARG A 44 6.13 45.17 -34.69
CA ARG A 44 4.99 44.88 -33.80
C ARG A 44 4.58 43.40 -33.85
N LYS A 45 4.71 42.76 -35.01
CA LYS A 45 4.42 41.33 -35.18
C LYS A 45 5.51 40.46 -34.54
N LEU A 46 6.77 40.86 -34.69
CA LEU A 46 7.91 40.17 -34.05
C LEU A 46 7.87 40.30 -32.52
N ALA A 47 7.55 41.48 -31.99
CA ALA A 47 7.40 41.70 -30.56
C ALA A 47 6.25 40.86 -29.97
N ALA A 48 5.11 40.80 -30.66
CA ALA A 48 3.99 39.96 -30.23
C ALA A 48 4.36 38.46 -30.24
N ALA A 49 5.09 37.99 -31.25
CA ALA A 49 5.54 36.61 -31.32
C ALA A 49 6.55 36.26 -30.20
N LEU A 50 7.48 37.16 -29.88
CA LEU A 50 8.43 36.98 -28.77
C LEU A 50 7.73 36.94 -27.42
N ILE A 51 6.76 37.83 -27.18
CA ILE A 51 5.97 37.83 -25.94
C ILE A 51 5.18 36.53 -25.82
N ALA A 52 4.52 36.08 -26.89
CA ALA A 52 3.78 34.82 -26.88
C ALA A 52 4.68 33.61 -26.59
N SER A 53 5.88 33.56 -27.20
CA SER A 53 6.88 32.53 -26.95
C SER A 53 7.38 32.54 -25.51
N LEU A 54 7.62 33.73 -24.95
CA LEU A 54 8.04 33.88 -23.55
C LEU A 54 6.93 33.43 -22.58
N CYS A 55 5.68 33.80 -22.85
CA CYS A 55 4.53 33.36 -22.06
C CYS A 55 4.39 31.83 -22.09
N LEU A 56 4.50 31.20 -23.26
CA LEU A 56 4.45 29.74 -23.38
C LEU A 56 5.60 29.06 -22.63
N ALA A 57 6.82 29.60 -22.72
CA ALA A 57 7.96 29.07 -21.98
C ALA A 57 7.75 29.20 -20.46
N VAL A 58 7.30 30.37 -19.98
CA VAL A 58 7.02 30.58 -18.55
C VAL A 58 5.90 29.68 -18.06
N SER A 59 4.82 29.50 -18.84
CA SER A 59 3.74 28.57 -18.51
C SER A 59 4.22 27.11 -18.48
N PHE A 60 5.08 26.71 -19.41
CA PHE A 60 5.68 25.37 -19.42
C PHE A 60 6.58 25.12 -18.20
N PHE A 61 7.45 26.07 -17.86
CA PHE A 61 8.31 25.95 -16.67
C PHE A 61 7.53 26.04 -15.35
N CYS A 62 6.49 26.88 -15.26
CA CYS A 62 5.58 26.88 -14.12
C CYS A 62 4.80 25.57 -14.01
N GLY A 63 4.32 25.03 -15.14
CA GLY A 63 3.64 23.73 -15.20
C GLY A 63 4.55 22.58 -14.74
N LEU A 64 5.83 22.58 -15.12
CA LEU A 64 6.81 21.60 -14.64
C LEU A 64 7.11 21.74 -13.14
N LYS A 65 7.14 22.97 -12.61
CA LYS A 65 7.40 23.25 -11.19
C LYS A 65 6.20 22.94 -10.29
N LEU A 66 4.98 23.17 -10.78
CA LEU A 66 3.72 22.97 -10.05
C LEU A 66 3.13 21.56 -10.29
N GLY A 67 3.46 20.92 -11.40
CA GLY A 67 3.01 19.57 -11.79
C GLY A 67 3.75 18.43 -11.11
N GLY A 68 4.73 18.74 -10.25
CA GLY A 68 5.23 17.77 -9.27
C GLY A 68 4.13 17.49 -8.26
N SER A 69 3.21 16.59 -8.62
CA SER A 69 2.25 16.01 -7.68
C SER A 69 3.04 15.51 -6.47
N LYS A 70 2.95 16.23 -5.36
CA LYS A 70 3.25 15.63 -4.07
C LYS A 70 2.18 14.58 -3.90
N THR A 71 2.48 13.35 -4.31
CA THR A 71 1.74 12.19 -3.83
C THR A 71 1.76 12.33 -2.32
N SER A 72 0.62 12.68 -1.75
CA SER A 72 0.44 12.64 -0.31
C SER A 72 0.65 11.17 0.04
N GLU A 73 1.84 10.82 0.52
CA GLU A 73 2.12 9.45 0.95
C GLU A 73 1.03 9.09 1.94
N ALA A 74 0.23 8.08 1.59
CA ALA A 74 -0.99 7.75 2.34
C ALA A 74 -0.61 7.39 3.78
N VAL A 75 -0.91 8.31 4.69
CA VAL A 75 -0.64 8.18 6.12
C VAL A 75 -1.71 7.28 6.73
N SER A 76 -1.32 6.32 7.58
CA SER A 76 -2.29 5.45 8.24
C SER A 76 -3.24 6.25 9.15
N PRO A 77 -4.54 5.91 9.22
CA PRO A 77 -5.53 6.71 9.95
C PRO A 77 -5.27 6.68 11.47
N TYR A 78 -4.78 5.57 12.01
CA TYR A 78 -4.58 5.40 13.43
C TYR A 78 -3.19 5.87 13.88
N LEU A 79 -2.15 5.22 13.36
CA LEU A 79 -0.75 5.47 13.75
C LEU A 79 -0.11 6.70 13.12
N LYS A 80 -0.78 7.32 12.14
CA LYS A 80 -0.25 8.42 11.35
C LYS A 80 1.11 8.13 10.72
N LEU A 81 1.32 6.90 10.25
CA LEU A 81 2.55 6.45 9.58
C LEU A 81 2.43 6.52 8.06
N GLY A 82 3.37 7.25 7.45
CA GLY A 82 3.59 7.23 5.99
C GLY A 82 4.49 6.07 5.55
N TYR A 83 4.59 5.87 4.24
CA TYR A 83 5.45 4.86 3.63
C TYR A 83 6.90 5.35 3.53
N THR A 84 7.57 5.47 4.67
CA THR A 84 8.90 6.11 4.77
C THR A 84 10.08 5.15 4.67
N GLN A 85 9.86 3.85 4.83
CA GLN A 85 10.94 2.86 4.86
C GLN A 85 11.11 2.19 3.50
N SER A 86 12.32 2.15 2.96
CA SER A 86 12.63 1.35 1.77
C SER A 86 12.94 -0.08 2.19
N SER A 87 12.28 -1.05 1.57
CA SER A 87 12.59 -2.47 1.73
C SER A 87 12.72 -3.13 0.36
N GLN A 88 13.43 -4.25 0.29
CA GLN A 88 13.48 -5.08 -0.92
C GLN A 88 12.54 -6.27 -0.75
N LEU A 89 11.75 -6.53 -1.78
CA LEU A 89 10.94 -7.74 -1.82
C LEU A 89 11.87 -8.93 -2.13
N TRP A 90 11.81 -9.95 -1.28
CA TRP A 90 12.46 -11.24 -1.49
C TRP A 90 11.46 -12.34 -1.18
N TRP A 91 11.31 -13.28 -2.11
CA TRP A 91 10.49 -14.46 -1.91
C TRP A 91 11.26 -15.62 -1.30
N ASN A 92 12.58 -15.64 -1.41
CA ASN A 92 13.47 -16.64 -0.82
C ASN A 92 13.92 -16.17 0.57
N THR A 93 13.00 -16.26 1.51
CA THR A 93 13.25 -16.01 2.93
C THR A 93 13.32 -17.31 3.70
N GLU A 94 13.80 -17.25 4.95
CA GLU A 94 13.74 -18.37 5.91
C GLU A 94 12.31 -18.96 6.06
N TYR A 95 11.27 -18.15 5.86
CA TYR A 95 9.86 -18.54 5.91
C TYR A 95 9.38 -19.40 4.73
N SER A 96 10.24 -19.56 3.73
CA SER A 96 9.94 -20.15 2.42
C SER A 96 11.06 -21.09 1.95
N ASP A 97 11.90 -21.52 2.88
CA ASP A 97 12.98 -22.47 2.61
C ASP A 97 12.38 -23.82 2.23
N GLU A 98 12.70 -24.29 1.02
CA GLU A 98 12.21 -25.57 0.49
C GLU A 98 12.96 -26.77 1.10
N GLU A 99 14.11 -26.54 1.73
CA GLU A 99 14.91 -27.57 2.41
C GLU A 99 14.52 -27.75 3.88
N ALA A 100 13.85 -26.76 4.48
CA ALA A 100 13.39 -26.81 5.86
C ALA A 100 12.24 -27.80 6.05
N SER A 101 12.22 -28.49 7.19
CA SER A 101 11.09 -29.34 7.54
C SER A 101 9.85 -28.49 7.85
N ARG A 102 8.66 -29.08 7.67
CA ARG A 102 7.41 -28.41 8.03
C ARG A 102 7.39 -27.94 9.49
N SER A 103 7.96 -28.72 10.42
CA SER A 103 8.02 -28.32 11.84
C SER A 103 8.93 -27.12 12.08
N GLU A 104 10.03 -27.00 11.33
CA GLU A 104 10.93 -25.85 11.44
C GLU A 104 10.28 -24.60 10.84
N LEU A 105 9.61 -24.73 9.70
CA LEU A 105 8.83 -23.65 9.10
C LEU A 105 7.69 -23.22 10.04
N ASP A 106 6.90 -24.16 10.56
CA ASP A 106 5.79 -23.86 11.48
C ASP A 106 6.32 -23.10 12.70
N LYS A 107 7.41 -23.57 13.33
CA LYS A 107 8.07 -22.85 14.44
C LYS A 107 8.52 -21.45 14.07
N LEU A 108 9.10 -21.28 12.89
CA LEU A 108 9.53 -19.97 12.43
C LEU A 108 8.33 -19.04 12.28
N TRP A 109 7.27 -19.46 11.60
CA TRP A 109 6.04 -18.69 11.45
C TRP A 109 5.40 -18.38 12.82
N ASP A 110 5.36 -19.34 13.74
CA ASP A 110 4.73 -19.19 15.04
C ASP A 110 5.52 -18.29 16.01
N ALA A 111 6.86 -18.36 16.00
CA ALA A 111 7.71 -17.68 16.99
C ALA A 111 8.27 -16.32 16.55
N SER A 112 8.33 -16.04 15.26
CA SER A 112 8.96 -14.80 14.76
C SER A 112 7.96 -13.70 14.43
N ILE A 113 6.70 -14.06 14.19
CA ILE A 113 5.61 -13.12 13.99
C ILE A 113 4.82 -13.09 15.29
N PRO A 114 4.84 -11.99 16.06
CA PRO A 114 4.14 -11.94 17.32
C PRO A 114 2.65 -11.74 17.06
N TRP A 115 1.93 -12.81 16.71
CA TRP A 115 0.53 -12.78 16.28
C TRP A 115 -0.42 -12.15 17.31
N GLU A 116 -0.08 -12.27 18.59
CA GLU A 116 -0.82 -11.63 19.69
C GLU A 116 -0.53 -10.13 19.80
N SER A 117 0.65 -9.70 19.33
CA SER A 117 1.07 -8.30 19.26
C SER A 117 0.54 -7.68 17.97
N GLY A 118 -0.65 -7.10 18.05
CA GLY A 118 -1.21 -6.29 16.96
C GLY A 118 -2.73 -6.20 16.97
N ILE A 119 -3.38 -7.04 17.77
CA ILE A 119 -4.83 -7.07 17.91
C ILE A 119 -5.23 -6.01 18.94
N ILE A 120 -5.63 -4.82 18.52
CA ILE A 120 -6.21 -3.83 19.43
C ILE A 120 -7.72 -3.99 19.39
N ALA A 121 -8.29 -4.46 20.50
CA ALA A 121 -9.75 -4.51 20.66
C ALA A 121 -10.27 -3.09 20.86
N LEU A 122 -10.97 -2.56 19.86
CA LEU A 122 -11.71 -1.31 19.94
C LEU A 122 -13.21 -1.62 19.99
N ASP A 123 -13.96 -0.81 20.73
CA ASP A 123 -15.41 -0.88 20.63
C ASP A 123 -15.89 -0.27 19.30
N ASN A 124 -17.12 -0.60 18.91
CA ASN A 124 -17.67 -0.16 17.63
C ASN A 124 -17.92 1.35 17.57
N GLU A 125 -18.03 2.06 18.70
CA GLU A 125 -18.21 3.51 18.73
C GLU A 125 -16.88 4.21 18.51
N GLU A 126 -15.83 3.76 19.19
CA GLU A 126 -14.46 4.24 19.07
C GLU A 126 -13.91 3.99 17.66
N ALA A 127 -14.08 2.78 17.11
CA ALA A 127 -13.65 2.46 15.75
C ALA A 127 -14.34 3.34 14.70
N ARG A 128 -15.64 3.62 14.87
CA ARG A 128 -16.40 4.53 13.98
C ARG A 128 -15.98 5.98 14.16
N ALA A 129 -15.75 6.43 15.39
CA ALA A 129 -15.29 7.79 15.67
C ALA A 129 -13.91 8.08 15.07
N MET A 130 -13.08 7.04 14.95
CA MET A 130 -11.75 7.09 14.31
C MET A 130 -11.77 6.80 12.81
N ASP A 131 -12.96 6.58 12.21
CA ASP A 131 -13.15 6.28 10.79
C ASP A 131 -12.32 5.06 10.32
N LEU A 132 -12.26 4.01 11.16
CA LEU A 132 -11.52 2.80 10.82
C LEU A 132 -12.29 1.95 9.79
N PRO A 133 -11.65 1.52 8.69
CA PRO A 133 -12.30 0.75 7.64
C PRO A 133 -12.63 -0.69 8.07
N ASP A 134 -13.75 -1.22 7.58
CA ASP A 134 -14.02 -2.66 7.56
C ASP A 134 -12.97 -3.39 6.69
N LEU A 135 -12.71 -4.67 6.96
CA LEU A 135 -11.82 -5.58 6.22
C LEU A 135 -11.94 -5.45 4.70
N ARG A 136 -13.16 -5.31 4.17
CA ARG A 136 -13.35 -5.12 2.73
C ARG A 136 -12.77 -3.80 2.23
N VAL A 137 -13.03 -2.72 2.95
CA VAL A 137 -12.53 -1.38 2.61
C VAL A 137 -11.02 -1.34 2.77
N GLU A 138 -10.48 -1.92 3.85
CA GLU A 138 -9.04 -2.04 4.07
C GLU A 138 -8.36 -2.79 2.92
N THR A 139 -8.92 -3.93 2.49
CA THR A 139 -8.40 -4.70 1.34
C THR A 139 -8.40 -3.87 0.05
N MET A 140 -9.46 -3.09 -0.19
CA MET A 140 -9.52 -2.22 -1.37
C MET A 140 -8.52 -1.06 -1.28
N CYS A 141 -8.31 -0.50 -0.08
CA CYS A 141 -7.39 0.61 0.16
C CYS A 141 -5.92 0.19 0.16
N THR A 142 -5.62 -1.06 0.49
CA THR A 142 -4.26 -1.63 0.51
C THR A 142 -3.92 -2.39 -0.77
N ALA A 143 -4.84 -2.46 -1.74
CA ALA A 143 -4.59 -3.05 -3.04
C ALA A 143 -3.39 -2.37 -3.72
N ASP A 144 -2.32 -3.13 -3.90
CA ASP A 144 -1.06 -2.67 -4.44
C ASP A 144 -1.05 -2.82 -5.97
N ASP A 145 -0.90 -1.70 -6.69
CA ASP A 145 -0.81 -1.64 -8.15
C ASP A 145 0.64 -1.64 -8.67
N THR A 146 1.62 -1.82 -7.77
CA THR A 146 3.04 -1.91 -8.15
C THR A 146 3.29 -3.16 -9.01
N LEU A 147 3.53 -2.95 -10.30
CA LEU A 147 3.92 -4.01 -11.24
C LEU A 147 5.13 -4.78 -10.71
N ARG A 148 5.07 -6.11 -10.77
CA ARG A 148 6.17 -6.99 -10.34
C ARG A 148 7.06 -7.31 -11.52
N TYR A 149 8.37 -7.08 -11.37
CA TYR A 149 9.34 -7.51 -12.38
C TYR A 149 9.39 -9.04 -12.43
N VAL A 150 9.13 -9.63 -13.59
CA VAL A 150 9.30 -11.07 -13.82
C VAL A 150 10.67 -11.26 -14.49
N PRO A 151 11.63 -11.96 -13.85
CA PRO A 151 12.91 -12.23 -14.50
C PRO A 151 12.69 -13.09 -15.75
N LEU A 152 13.43 -12.80 -16.83
CA LEU A 152 13.42 -13.62 -18.03
C LEU A 152 13.85 -15.06 -17.69
N ASN A 153 13.06 -16.03 -18.15
CA ASN A 153 13.04 -17.48 -17.87
C ASN A 153 14.40 -18.24 -17.87
N SER A 154 15.39 -17.90 -17.03
CA SER A 154 16.63 -18.69 -16.97
C SER A 154 17.43 -18.62 -15.66
N VAL A 155 16.97 -17.90 -14.63
CA VAL A 155 17.70 -17.88 -13.34
C VAL A 155 16.93 -18.69 -12.30
N HIS A 156 17.36 -19.92 -12.07
CA HIS A 156 16.89 -20.72 -10.93
C HIS A 156 17.08 -19.92 -9.64
N GLY A 157 16.04 -19.88 -8.80
CA GLY A 157 16.06 -19.21 -7.50
C GLY A 157 15.48 -17.80 -7.45
N TYR A 158 15.17 -17.16 -8.58
CA TYR A 158 14.51 -15.84 -8.59
C TYR A 158 13.01 -15.96 -8.90
N ARG A 159 12.19 -15.34 -8.05
CA ARG A 159 10.74 -15.26 -8.19
C ARG A 159 10.29 -13.86 -8.62
N PRO A 160 9.09 -13.72 -9.21
CA PRO A 160 8.57 -12.42 -9.66
C PRO A 160 8.57 -11.33 -8.57
N GLY A 161 9.36 -10.27 -8.77
CA GLY A 161 9.48 -9.14 -7.86
C GLY A 161 10.68 -9.22 -6.91
N ASP A 162 11.52 -10.26 -6.97
CA ASP A 162 12.75 -10.33 -6.19
C ASP A 162 13.69 -9.14 -6.47
N GLY A 163 14.23 -8.55 -5.40
CA GLY A 163 15.10 -7.38 -5.45
C GLY A 163 14.38 -6.08 -5.79
N GLN A 164 13.07 -6.11 -6.04
CA GLN A 164 12.30 -4.91 -6.37
C GLN A 164 12.16 -4.01 -5.13
N PRO A 165 12.53 -2.72 -5.22
CA PRO A 165 12.37 -1.80 -4.11
C PRO A 165 10.89 -1.54 -3.84
N ARG A 166 10.52 -1.59 -2.57
CA ARG A 166 9.19 -1.27 -2.05
C ARG A 166 9.32 -0.16 -1.01
N LYS A 167 8.31 0.70 -0.93
CA LYS A 167 8.13 1.60 0.20
C LYS A 167 7.15 0.97 1.18
N CYS A 168 7.58 0.77 2.41
CA CYS A 168 6.83 0.20 3.51
C CYS A 168 6.63 1.24 4.61
N ARG A 169 5.63 1.02 5.46
CA ARG A 169 5.56 1.71 6.76
C ARG A 169 6.64 1.15 7.68
N ASP A 170 7.12 1.98 8.60
CA ASP A 170 8.12 1.61 9.58
C ASP A 170 7.56 0.55 10.54
N TRP A 171 8.03 -0.69 10.41
CA TRP A 171 7.57 -1.82 11.22
C TRP A 171 7.92 -1.65 12.70
N GLY A 172 9.10 -1.08 13.01
CA GLY A 172 9.52 -0.85 14.38
C GLY A 172 8.55 0.07 15.13
N LYS A 173 8.08 1.13 14.46
CA LYS A 173 7.07 2.03 15.04
C LYS A 173 5.71 1.38 15.23
N VAL A 174 5.33 0.46 14.35
CA VAL A 174 4.10 -0.33 14.53
C VAL A 174 4.25 -1.23 15.75
N GLN A 175 5.39 -1.92 15.89
CA GLN A 175 5.68 -2.80 17.01
C GLN A 175 5.73 -2.05 18.34
N GLU A 176 6.48 -0.95 18.44
CA GLU A 176 6.55 -0.10 19.64
C GLU A 176 5.15 0.34 20.09
N PHE A 177 4.32 0.74 19.14
CA PHE A 177 2.97 1.16 19.42
C PHE A 177 2.09 0.02 19.96
N VAL A 178 2.17 -1.14 19.32
CA VAL A 178 1.44 -2.34 19.73
C VAL A 178 1.85 -2.78 21.13
N GLU A 179 3.15 -2.78 21.43
CA GLU A 179 3.68 -3.10 22.76
C GLU A 179 3.17 -2.11 23.82
N ALA A 180 3.15 -0.81 23.49
CA ALA A 180 2.60 0.22 24.38
C ALA A 180 1.07 0.12 24.57
N HIS A 181 0.36 -0.52 23.63
CA HIS A 181 -1.09 -0.70 23.63
C HIS A 181 -1.48 -2.18 23.70
N ASP A 182 -0.69 -2.98 24.43
CA ASP A 182 -0.91 -4.42 24.59
C ASP A 182 -2.38 -4.68 25.00
N PRO A 183 -3.17 -5.41 24.18
CA PRO A 183 -4.58 -5.69 24.45
C PRO A 183 -4.78 -6.64 25.64
N CYS A 184 -3.71 -7.15 26.25
CA CYS A 184 -3.75 -8.13 27.31
C CYS A 184 -4.42 -9.44 26.88
N TYR A 185 -4.34 -9.72 25.59
CA TYR A 185 -4.88 -10.91 24.95
C TYR A 185 -3.96 -12.12 25.17
N ARG A 186 -4.57 -13.29 25.40
CA ARG A 186 -3.91 -14.60 25.38
C ARG A 186 -4.77 -15.64 24.69
N TYR A 187 -4.16 -16.43 23.81
CA TYR A 187 -4.85 -17.53 23.14
C TYR A 187 -4.95 -18.80 24.00
N LEU A 188 -5.81 -18.78 25.01
CA LEU A 188 -6.07 -19.93 25.89
C LEU A 188 -6.88 -21.05 25.21
N ASN A 189 -6.55 -22.32 25.40
CA ASN A 189 -7.36 -23.47 24.95
C ASN A 189 -7.93 -23.34 23.51
N PRO A 190 -7.09 -23.47 22.47
CA PRO A 190 -7.53 -23.41 21.08
C PRO A 190 -8.71 -24.35 20.81
N GLY A 191 -9.80 -23.84 20.24
CA GLY A 191 -10.99 -24.63 19.90
C GLY A 191 -12.00 -24.84 21.04
N ASP A 192 -11.73 -24.34 22.25
CA ASP A 192 -12.71 -24.28 23.33
C ASP A 192 -13.77 -23.22 23.01
N LYS A 193 -15.02 -23.67 22.81
CA LYS A 193 -16.17 -22.83 22.49
C LYS A 193 -16.89 -22.31 23.73
N GLU A 194 -16.60 -22.88 24.90
CA GLU A 194 -17.21 -22.49 26.17
C GLU A 194 -16.46 -21.32 26.81
N LEU A 195 -15.16 -21.17 26.48
CA LEU A 195 -14.38 -20.02 26.91
C LEU A 195 -14.80 -18.76 26.13
N SER A 196 -15.39 -17.80 26.84
CA SER A 196 -15.72 -16.49 26.28
C SER A 196 -14.46 -15.81 25.71
N ASN A 197 -14.59 -15.22 24.52
CA ASN A 197 -13.51 -14.43 23.94
C ASN A 197 -13.04 -13.32 24.86
N LEU A 198 -13.92 -12.76 25.69
CA LEU A 198 -13.56 -11.67 26.58
C LEU A 198 -12.65 -12.11 27.74
N GLU A 199 -12.76 -13.37 28.18
CA GLU A 199 -11.88 -13.95 29.21
C GLU A 199 -10.42 -14.01 28.75
N ARG A 200 -10.17 -13.91 27.45
CA ARG A 200 -8.83 -13.91 26.85
C ARG A 200 -8.12 -12.57 26.98
N PHE A 201 -8.82 -11.47 27.28
CA PHE A 201 -8.28 -10.08 27.29
C PHE A 201 -7.89 -9.55 28.68
N LYS A 202 -7.68 -10.42 29.68
CA LYS A 202 -7.42 -10.00 31.07
C LYS A 202 -5.97 -10.14 31.54
N PHE A 203 -5.04 -10.51 30.66
CA PHE A 203 -3.67 -10.92 31.01
C PHE A 203 -2.64 -9.79 30.81
N CYS A 204 -2.89 -8.65 31.45
CA CYS A 204 -2.05 -7.47 31.31
C CYS A 204 -0.76 -7.52 32.15
N PRO A 205 0.33 -6.85 31.70
CA PRO A 205 1.47 -6.54 32.56
C PRO A 205 1.09 -5.53 33.66
N ARG A 206 1.90 -5.47 34.74
CA ARG A 206 1.58 -4.72 35.97
C ARG A 206 1.38 -3.21 35.78
N ASP A 207 2.07 -2.64 34.81
CA ASP A 207 2.08 -1.24 34.45
C ASP A 207 1.04 -0.89 33.37
N SER A 208 0.23 -1.85 32.92
CA SER A 208 -0.78 -1.61 31.90
C SER A 208 -1.89 -0.67 32.37
N GLN A 209 -2.19 0.33 31.54
CA GLN A 209 -3.31 1.25 31.71
C GLN A 209 -4.69 0.57 31.67
N TYR A 210 -4.78 -0.67 31.15
CA TYR A 210 -6.03 -1.41 31.01
C TYR A 210 -6.40 -2.22 32.26
N LEU A 211 -5.46 -2.48 33.17
CA LEU A 211 -5.72 -3.25 34.41
C LEU A 211 -6.88 -2.70 35.25
N PRO A 212 -6.98 -1.40 35.53
CA PRO A 212 -8.13 -0.86 36.28
C PRO A 212 -9.47 -1.09 35.57
N LYS A 213 -9.50 -1.02 34.23
CA LYS A 213 -10.71 -1.25 33.43
C LYS A 213 -11.13 -2.72 33.50
N ILE A 214 -10.17 -3.64 33.39
CA ILE A 214 -10.39 -5.09 33.51
C ILE A 214 -10.91 -5.43 34.90
N ARG A 215 -10.27 -4.94 35.96
CA ARG A 215 -10.73 -5.17 37.35
C ARG A 215 -12.15 -4.71 37.55
N LYS A 216 -12.48 -3.50 37.08
CA LYS A 216 -13.84 -2.97 37.14
C LYS A 216 -14.85 -3.82 36.36
N TYR A 217 -14.47 -4.29 35.17
CA TYR A 217 -15.36 -5.08 34.32
C TYR A 217 -15.67 -6.46 34.93
N PHE A 218 -14.64 -7.17 35.41
CA PHE A 218 -14.77 -8.52 35.98
C PHE A 218 -15.09 -8.54 37.48
N GLY A 219 -15.15 -7.37 38.14
CA GLY A 219 -15.43 -7.26 39.57
C GLY A 219 -14.27 -7.72 40.46
N TYR A 220 -13.04 -7.61 39.99
CA TYR A 220 -11.84 -7.94 40.76
C TYR A 220 -11.41 -6.82 41.70
N GLY A 221 -10.70 -7.17 42.78
CA GLY A 221 -10.10 -6.21 43.70
C GLY A 221 -8.95 -5.41 43.09
N ASP A 222 -8.59 -4.29 43.71
CA ASP A 222 -7.48 -3.43 43.26
C ASP A 222 -6.10 -4.08 43.37
N ASP A 223 -5.99 -5.13 44.16
CA ASP A 223 -4.81 -5.97 44.34
C ASP A 223 -4.75 -7.15 43.34
N TRP A 224 -5.86 -7.43 42.65
CA TRP A 224 -5.91 -8.54 41.71
C TRP A 224 -4.97 -8.32 40.54
N MET A 225 -4.22 -9.38 40.22
CA MET A 225 -3.35 -9.46 39.07
C MET A 225 -3.57 -10.80 38.37
N PRO A 226 -3.50 -10.84 37.03
CA PRO A 226 -3.50 -12.10 36.33
C PRO A 226 -2.28 -12.91 36.79
N GLU A 227 -2.49 -14.20 37.04
CA GLU A 227 -1.39 -15.11 37.32
C GLU A 227 -0.42 -15.11 36.13
N PRO A 228 0.90 -15.01 36.38
CA PRO A 228 1.89 -15.19 35.33
C PRO A 228 1.63 -16.55 34.67
N GLN A 229 1.22 -16.56 33.41
CA GLN A 229 1.13 -17.80 32.66
C GLN A 229 2.57 -18.18 32.29
N GLU A 230 3.00 -19.37 32.72
CA GLU A 230 4.24 -19.97 32.24
C GLU A 230 4.02 -20.40 30.79
N GLY A 231 4.80 -19.86 29.87
CA GLY A 231 4.71 -20.16 28.44
C GLY A 231 4.97 -18.91 27.58
N PRO A 232 5.44 -19.07 26.33
CA PRO A 232 5.55 -17.95 25.41
C PRO A 232 4.16 -17.32 25.17
N ARG A 233 4.13 -16.02 24.83
CA ARG A 233 2.91 -15.38 24.26
C ARG A 233 2.57 -15.96 22.87
N GLU A 234 3.50 -16.72 22.31
CA GLU A 234 3.37 -17.37 21.03
C GLU A 234 2.80 -18.78 21.22
N LEU A 235 2.16 -19.27 20.17
CA LEU A 235 1.58 -20.60 20.13
C LEU A 235 2.71 -21.63 20.24
N ASP A 236 2.92 -22.22 21.42
CA ASP A 236 3.65 -23.48 21.53
C ASP A 236 2.67 -24.60 21.11
N TRP A 237 2.81 -25.09 19.88
CA TRP A 237 2.14 -26.28 19.36
C TRP A 237 2.89 -27.57 19.71
#